data_AF-A0A929NVE4-F1
#
_entry.id   AF-A0A929NVE4-F1
#
_cell.length_a   1.000
_cell.length_b   1.000
_cell.length_c   1.000
_cell.angle_alpha   90.00
_cell.angle_beta   90.00
_cell.angle_gamma   90.00
#
_symmetry.space_group_name_H-M   'P 1'
#
loop_
_entity.id
_entity.type
_entity.pdbx_description
1 polymer ?
#
loop_
_entity_poly.entity_id
_entity_poly.type
_entity_poly.pdbx_seq_one_letter_code
_entity_poly.pdbx_strand_id
1 'polypeptide(L)'
;MKNESLQSRYNQRALKDRLARYFVASGGISVIIAILLIFFYLLYVVVPMFGSAEIQESVSYIAPGEGKTLHLGLEEQGTIGVRFTDNGHVIFFNTDSGGIVLDEQLDLPARISSVSSNLDLVVLGLENGSALAVRYKFDLSYPDDVRTLTPRLEYPLGEELLLLDESEQVLTQIVVQLNEDGAGLAATTGDKRLVSVRYLREESFISEEVTTELESRSELAFESSINSITLT
;
A
#
# COMPACT_ATOMS: atom_id res chain seq x y z
N MET A 1 -15.50 -48.14 -75.22
CA MET A 1 -14.66 -46.99 -74.78
C MET A 1 -15.37 -45.94 -73.91
N LYS A 2 -16.72 -45.90 -73.78
CA LYS A 2 -17.41 -44.88 -72.96
C LYS A 2 -17.55 -45.23 -71.45
N ASN A 3 -17.29 -46.48 -71.07
CA ASN A 3 -17.44 -46.97 -69.69
C ASN A 3 -16.18 -46.77 -68.82
N GLU A 4 -14.98 -46.77 -69.40
CA GLU A 4 -13.71 -46.62 -68.65
C GLU A 4 -13.48 -45.18 -68.13
N SER A 5 -13.91 -44.17 -68.90
CA SER A 5 -13.78 -42.76 -68.49
C SER A 5 -14.74 -42.38 -67.34
N LEU A 6 -15.88 -43.06 -67.22
CA LEU A 6 -16.82 -42.89 -66.10
C LEU A 6 -16.30 -43.58 -64.83
N GLN A 7 -15.69 -44.77 -64.95
CA GLN A 7 -15.07 -45.48 -63.83
C GLN A 7 -13.86 -44.72 -63.24
N SER A 8 -13.01 -44.12 -64.09
CA SER A 8 -11.87 -43.31 -63.63
C SER A 8 -12.30 -42.08 -62.81
N ARG A 9 -13.34 -41.35 -63.25
CA ARG A 9 -13.88 -40.19 -62.50
C ARG A 9 -14.54 -40.59 -61.18
N TYR A 10 -15.18 -41.75 -61.12
CA TYR A 10 -15.73 -42.30 -59.87
C TYR A 10 -14.61 -42.67 -58.88
N ASN A 11 -13.56 -43.35 -59.34
CA ASN A 11 -12.42 -43.75 -58.50
C ASN A 11 -11.63 -42.53 -57.98
N GLN A 12 -11.49 -41.47 -58.78
CA GLN A 12 -10.88 -40.22 -58.31
C GLN A 12 -11.71 -39.51 -57.23
N ARG A 13 -13.05 -39.53 -57.35
CA ARG A 13 -13.94 -38.99 -56.31
C ARG A 13 -13.89 -39.82 -55.05
N ALA A 14 -13.89 -41.15 -55.17
CA ALA A 14 -13.76 -42.06 -54.04
C ALA A 14 -12.42 -41.88 -53.31
N LEU A 15 -11.31 -41.67 -54.02
CA LEU A 15 -10.01 -41.37 -53.42
C LEU A 15 -10.00 -40.03 -52.70
N LYS A 16 -10.55 -38.97 -53.34
CA LYS A 16 -10.66 -37.64 -52.73
C LYS A 16 -11.53 -37.65 -51.47
N ASP A 17 -12.66 -38.37 -51.51
CA ASP A 17 -13.54 -38.53 -50.35
C ASP A 17 -12.84 -39.28 -49.21
N ARG A 18 -12.06 -40.33 -49.53
CA ARG A 18 -11.30 -41.08 -48.53
C ARG A 18 -10.18 -40.24 -47.90
N LEU A 19 -9.45 -39.47 -48.70
CA LEU A 19 -8.41 -38.55 -48.22
C LEU A 19 -9.01 -37.43 -47.36
N ALA A 20 -10.13 -36.84 -47.77
CA ALA A 20 -10.83 -35.83 -47.00
C ALA A 20 -11.29 -36.37 -45.64
N ARG A 21 -11.83 -37.60 -45.62
CA ARG A 21 -12.24 -38.27 -44.37
C ARG A 21 -11.07 -38.47 -43.41
N TYR A 22 -9.92 -38.92 -43.90
CA TYR A 22 -8.73 -39.09 -43.06
C TYR A 22 -8.17 -37.74 -42.58
N PHE A 23 -8.16 -36.72 -43.43
CA PHE A 23 -7.68 -35.38 -43.07
C PHE A 23 -8.53 -34.74 -41.97
N VAL A 24 -9.86 -34.81 -42.09
CA VAL A 24 -10.79 -34.30 -41.06
C VAL A 24 -10.64 -35.08 -39.75
N ALA A 25 -10.52 -36.41 -39.83
CA ALA A 25 -10.30 -37.24 -38.64
C ALA A 25 -8.96 -36.91 -37.94
N SER A 26 -7.86 -36.76 -38.70
CA SER A 26 -6.57 -36.37 -38.14
C SER A 26 -6.58 -34.96 -37.56
N GLY A 27 -7.28 -34.02 -38.19
CA GLY A 27 -7.44 -32.66 -37.71
C GLY A 27 -8.19 -32.61 -36.38
N GLY A 28 -9.31 -33.34 -36.28
CA GLY A 28 -10.07 -33.46 -35.04
C GLY A 28 -9.25 -34.06 -33.89
N ILE A 29 -8.52 -35.14 -34.16
CA ILE A 29 -7.62 -35.77 -33.17
C ILE A 29 -6.50 -34.79 -32.75
N SER A 30 -5.90 -34.08 -33.71
CA SER A 30 -4.86 -33.08 -33.42
C SER A 30 -5.37 -31.94 -32.55
N VAL A 31 -6.59 -31.46 -32.79
CA VAL A 31 -7.21 -30.40 -31.97
C VAL A 31 -7.47 -30.91 -30.55
N ILE A 32 -8.00 -32.13 -30.40
CA ILE A 32 -8.22 -32.72 -29.08
C ILE A 32 -6.89 -32.87 -28.33
N ILE A 33 -5.84 -33.37 -28.99
CA ILE A 33 -4.50 -33.48 -28.40
C ILE A 33 -3.98 -32.10 -27.99
N ALA A 34 -4.11 -31.08 -28.84
CA ALA A 34 -3.68 -29.73 -28.52
C ALA A 34 -4.42 -29.15 -27.30
N ILE A 35 -5.75 -29.32 -27.22
CA ILE A 35 -6.55 -28.88 -26.07
C ILE A 35 -6.12 -29.62 -24.80
N LEU A 36 -5.91 -30.95 -24.87
CA LEU A 36 -5.43 -31.73 -23.72
C LEU A 36 -4.04 -31.28 -23.27
N LEU A 37 -3.12 -31.00 -24.20
CA LEU A 37 -1.79 -30.50 -23.87
C LEU A 37 -1.85 -29.14 -23.19
N ILE A 38 -2.67 -28.22 -23.69
CA ILE A 38 -2.91 -26.92 -23.03
C ILE A 38 -3.52 -27.15 -21.65
N PHE A 39 -4.49 -28.04 -21.51
CA PHE A 39 -5.11 -28.34 -20.22
C PHE A 39 -4.09 -28.87 -19.19
N PHE A 40 -3.25 -29.84 -19.57
CA PHE A 40 -2.20 -30.35 -18.69
C PHE A 40 -1.15 -29.30 -18.36
N TYR A 41 -0.78 -28.44 -19.32
CA TYR A 41 0.11 -27.31 -19.09
C TYR A 41 -0.49 -26.35 -18.06
N LEU A 42 -1.75 -25.97 -18.22
CA LEU A 42 -2.45 -25.11 -17.27
C LEU A 42 -2.55 -25.76 -15.90
N LEU A 43 -2.88 -27.06 -15.83
CA LEU A 43 -2.92 -27.79 -14.58
C LEU A 43 -1.57 -27.77 -13.87
N TYR A 44 -0.46 -27.98 -14.60
CA TYR A 44 0.89 -27.89 -14.07
C TYR A 44 1.22 -26.51 -13.48
N VAL A 45 0.80 -25.42 -14.14
CA VAL A 45 1.02 -24.04 -13.65
C VAL A 45 0.14 -23.71 -12.44
N VAL A 46 -1.08 -24.25 -12.40
CA VAL A 46 -2.06 -23.92 -11.35
C VAL A 46 -1.85 -24.76 -10.08
N VAL A 47 -1.41 -26.01 -10.17
CA VAL A 47 -1.17 -26.85 -8.98
C VAL A 47 -0.27 -26.18 -7.92
N PRO A 48 0.86 -25.53 -8.28
CA PRO A 48 1.68 -24.77 -7.32
C PRO A 48 0.95 -23.65 -6.58
N MET A 49 -0.07 -23.04 -7.20
CA MET A 49 -0.85 -21.96 -6.56
C MET A 49 -1.69 -22.44 -5.37
N PHE A 50 -1.92 -23.75 -5.25
CA PHE A 50 -2.57 -24.35 -4.08
C PHE A 50 -1.58 -24.73 -2.96
N GLY A 51 -0.28 -24.51 -3.16
CA GLY A 51 0.71 -24.63 -2.10
C GLY A 51 0.47 -23.60 -0.99
N SER A 52 0.81 -23.95 0.25
CA SER A 52 0.77 -23.01 1.36
C SER A 52 1.87 -21.95 1.19
N ALA A 53 1.59 -20.72 1.64
CA ALA A 53 2.62 -19.69 1.72
C ALA A 53 3.65 -20.09 2.81
N GLU A 54 4.93 -20.00 2.47
CA GLU A 54 6.03 -20.20 3.39
C GLU A 54 6.75 -18.86 3.60
N ILE A 55 6.98 -18.48 4.87
CA ILE A 55 7.74 -17.29 5.23
C ILE A 55 9.11 -17.76 5.68
N GLN A 56 10.15 -17.35 4.96
CA GLN A 56 11.54 -17.60 5.30
C GLN A 56 12.20 -16.28 5.69
N GLU A 57 12.99 -16.28 6.75
CA GLU A 57 13.82 -15.13 7.13
C GLU A 57 14.91 -14.97 6.07
N SER A 58 14.87 -13.86 5.32
CA SER A 58 15.88 -13.55 4.31
C SER A 58 17.11 -12.90 4.93
N VAL A 59 16.90 -11.94 5.84
CA VAL A 59 17.98 -11.17 6.47
C VAL A 59 17.57 -10.69 7.85
N SER A 60 18.58 -10.43 8.69
CA SER A 60 18.42 -9.94 10.07
C SER A 60 19.45 -8.86 10.35
N TYR A 61 19.00 -7.71 10.86
CA TYR A 61 19.86 -6.60 11.26
C TYR A 61 19.25 -5.82 12.43
N ILE A 62 20.06 -4.96 13.04
CA ILE A 62 19.60 -4.05 14.09
C ILE A 62 18.73 -2.96 13.45
N ALA A 63 17.59 -2.65 14.07
CA ALA A 63 16.68 -1.61 13.60
C ALA A 63 17.46 -0.30 13.32
N PRO A 64 17.36 0.27 12.09
CA PRO A 64 18.20 1.40 11.70
C PRO A 64 17.92 2.66 12.50
N GLY A 65 18.98 3.31 13.00
CA GLY A 65 18.96 4.49 13.87
C GLY A 65 18.53 4.22 15.32
N GLU A 66 18.44 5.31 16.10
CA GLU A 66 18.20 5.23 17.54
C GLU A 66 16.71 5.36 17.93
N GLY A 67 16.40 5.17 19.21
CA GLY A 67 15.02 5.29 19.73
C GLY A 67 14.19 4.01 19.58
N LYS A 68 12.98 4.05 20.14
CA LYS A 68 11.98 2.98 20.03
C LYS A 68 11.18 3.15 18.75
N THR A 69 10.86 2.04 18.10
CA THR A 69 10.02 2.04 16.91
C THR A 69 8.56 2.31 17.29
N LEU A 70 7.99 3.37 16.72
CA LEU A 70 6.57 3.70 16.83
C LEU A 70 5.76 3.16 15.65
N HIS A 71 6.32 3.24 14.44
CA HIS A 71 5.67 2.75 13.22
C HIS A 71 6.71 2.22 12.23
N LEU A 72 6.33 1.19 11.48
CA LEU A 72 7.09 0.64 10.36
C LEU A 72 6.20 0.59 9.12
N GLY A 73 6.72 1.10 8.02
CA GLY A 73 6.13 0.99 6.71
C GLY A 73 7.11 0.35 5.71
N LEU A 74 6.56 -0.15 4.62
CA LEU A 74 7.34 -0.70 3.50
C LEU A 74 6.86 -0.05 2.19
N GLU A 75 7.80 0.19 1.29
CA GLU A 75 7.50 0.46 -0.11
C GLU A 75 6.84 -0.76 -0.77
N GLU A 76 6.10 -0.54 -1.87
CA GLU A 76 5.28 -1.56 -2.54
C GLU A 76 6.05 -2.84 -2.90
N GLN A 77 7.31 -2.72 -3.34
CA GLN A 77 8.16 -3.88 -3.67
C GLN A 77 8.99 -4.36 -2.47
N GLY A 78 8.85 -3.74 -1.30
CA GLY A 78 9.52 -4.13 -0.06
C GLY A 78 11.03 -3.88 -0.09
N THR A 79 11.53 -2.97 -0.93
CA THR A 79 12.97 -2.68 -1.08
C THR A 79 13.48 -1.59 -0.14
N ILE A 80 12.60 -0.65 0.21
CA ILE A 80 12.86 0.43 1.17
C ILE A 80 11.79 0.35 2.24
N GLY A 81 12.22 0.35 3.51
CA GLY A 81 11.36 0.50 4.67
C GLY A 81 11.43 1.90 5.23
N VAL A 82 10.41 2.29 5.99
CA VAL A 82 10.39 3.52 6.77
C VAL A 82 10.14 3.19 8.23
N ARG A 83 10.85 3.85 9.13
CA ARG A 83 10.75 3.68 10.58
C ARG A 83 10.53 5.02 11.24
N PHE A 84 9.42 5.16 11.95
CA PHE A 84 9.18 6.30 12.84
C PHE A 84 9.64 5.94 14.24
N THR A 85 10.36 6.85 14.89
CA THR A 85 10.92 6.63 16.23
C THR A 85 10.27 7.53 17.27
N ASP A 86 10.38 7.16 18.55
CA ASP A 86 9.87 7.96 19.68
C ASP A 86 10.60 9.30 19.89
N ASN A 87 11.80 9.44 19.29
CA ASN A 87 12.57 10.68 19.27
C ASN A 87 12.20 11.61 18.09
N GLY A 88 11.22 11.23 17.24
CA GLY A 88 10.78 12.05 16.11
C GLY A 88 11.62 11.89 14.84
N HIS A 89 12.53 10.92 14.77
CA HIS A 89 13.21 10.56 13.52
C HIS A 89 12.32 9.69 12.63
N VAL A 90 12.31 9.99 11.33
CA VAL A 90 11.73 9.18 10.26
C VAL A 90 12.87 8.66 9.38
N ILE A 91 13.16 7.38 9.53
CA ILE A 91 14.34 6.75 8.96
C ILE A 91 13.90 5.84 7.83
N PHE A 92 14.30 6.18 6.61
CA PHE A 92 14.19 5.32 5.45
C PHE A 92 15.44 4.45 5.34
N PHE A 93 15.26 3.16 5.09
CA PHE A 93 16.35 2.20 5.07
C PHE A 93 16.14 1.11 4.03
N ASN A 94 17.23 0.57 3.51
CA ASN A 94 17.19 -0.59 2.61
C ASN A 94 16.86 -1.85 3.42
N THR A 95 15.85 -2.60 2.99
CA THR A 95 15.32 -3.78 3.71
C THR A 95 16.22 -5.01 3.61
N ASP A 96 17.15 -5.06 2.66
CA ASP A 96 18.09 -6.18 2.51
C ASP A 96 19.31 -6.04 3.42
N SER A 97 19.59 -4.85 3.94
CA SER A 97 20.83 -4.57 4.68
C SER A 97 20.65 -3.80 5.99
N GLY A 98 19.52 -3.10 6.16
CA GLY A 98 19.33 -2.12 7.23
C GLY A 98 20.12 -0.82 7.03
N GLY A 99 20.75 -0.62 5.87
CA GLY A 99 21.45 0.61 5.54
C GLY A 99 20.50 1.80 5.47
N ILE A 100 20.80 2.88 6.19
CA ILE A 100 20.02 4.12 6.17
C ILE A 100 20.16 4.79 4.80
N VAL A 101 19.02 5.09 4.18
CA VAL A 101 18.90 5.82 2.91
C VAL A 101 18.68 7.31 3.18
N LEU A 102 17.79 7.63 4.11
CA LEU A 102 17.44 8.98 4.51
C LEU A 102 17.01 8.99 5.98
N ASP A 103 17.39 10.01 6.73
CA ASP A 103 17.00 10.21 8.12
C ASP A 103 16.51 11.66 8.27
N GLU A 104 15.21 11.83 8.49
CA GLU A 104 14.58 13.13 8.68
C GLU A 104 14.14 13.30 10.12
N GLN A 105 14.50 14.44 10.73
CA GLN A 105 14.02 14.83 12.05
C GLN A 105 12.76 15.68 11.91
N LEU A 106 11.66 15.25 12.52
CA LEU A 106 10.45 16.05 12.62
C LEU A 106 10.63 17.18 13.64
N ASP A 107 10.13 18.37 13.32
CA ASP A 107 10.12 19.51 14.23
C ASP A 107 8.95 19.40 15.21
N LEU A 108 9.20 18.79 16.37
CA LEU A 108 8.19 18.51 17.39
C LEU A 108 8.52 19.26 18.70
N PRO A 109 7.60 20.09 19.23
CA PRO A 109 7.82 20.87 20.46
C PRO A 109 7.60 20.03 21.73
N ALA A 110 7.04 18.82 21.60
CA ALA A 110 6.71 17.92 22.70
C ALA A 110 6.96 16.46 22.28
N ARG A 111 7.04 15.56 23.26
CA ARG A 111 7.26 14.14 23.01
C ARG A 111 6.04 13.50 22.37
N ILE A 112 6.27 12.48 21.57
CA ILE A 112 5.22 11.66 20.96
C ILE A 112 4.64 10.74 22.05
N SER A 113 3.34 10.85 22.27
CA SER A 113 2.61 10.06 23.27
C SER A 113 1.70 8.99 22.64
N SER A 114 1.25 9.20 21.41
CA SER A 114 0.46 8.22 20.66
C SER A 114 0.78 8.25 19.18
N VAL A 115 0.56 7.13 18.51
CA VAL A 115 0.75 6.98 17.06
C VAL A 115 -0.43 6.22 16.49
N SER A 116 -0.85 6.64 15.29
CA SER A 116 -1.83 5.96 14.47
C SER A 116 -1.40 6.01 13.03
N SER A 117 -1.79 5.01 12.25
CA SER A 117 -1.40 4.95 10.85
C SER A 117 -2.53 4.37 10.00
N ASN A 118 -2.69 4.92 8.80
CA ASN A 118 -3.55 4.39 7.77
C ASN A 118 -2.75 4.36 6.46
N LEU A 119 -2.34 3.16 6.04
CA LEU A 119 -1.43 2.95 4.91
C LEU A 119 -0.13 3.75 5.09
N ASP A 120 0.09 4.77 4.26
CA ASP A 120 1.25 5.64 4.23
C ASP A 120 1.11 6.91 5.09
N LEU A 121 -0.08 7.20 5.60
CA LEU A 121 -0.36 8.31 6.49
C LEU A 121 -0.12 7.89 7.94
N VAL A 122 0.80 8.57 8.62
CA VAL A 122 1.11 8.40 10.03
C VAL A 122 0.73 9.68 10.77
N VAL A 123 0.01 9.54 11.88
CA VAL A 123 -0.34 10.65 12.76
C VAL A 123 0.29 10.43 14.13
N LEU A 124 1.02 11.43 14.58
CA LEU A 124 1.74 11.46 15.85
C LEU A 124 1.00 12.40 16.80
N GLY A 125 0.41 11.86 17.85
CA GLY A 125 -0.16 12.65 18.95
C GLY A 125 0.92 12.98 19.98
N LEU A 126 0.95 14.22 20.46
CA LEU A 126 1.97 14.74 21.36
C LEU A 126 1.45 14.93 22.80
N GLU A 127 2.39 15.07 23.73
CA GLU A 127 2.11 15.30 25.15
C GLU A 127 1.42 16.65 25.43
N ASN A 128 1.50 17.62 24.52
CA ASN A 128 0.94 18.96 24.68
C ASN A 128 -0.44 19.14 24.01
N GLY A 129 -1.15 18.06 23.69
CA GLY A 129 -2.50 18.14 23.08
C GLY A 129 -2.53 18.44 21.59
N SER A 130 -1.37 18.50 20.92
CA SER A 130 -1.26 18.69 19.46
C SER A 130 -0.90 17.39 18.73
N ALA A 131 -1.06 17.37 17.41
CA ALA A 131 -0.71 16.24 16.57
C ALA A 131 -0.09 16.68 15.25
N LEU A 132 0.77 15.84 14.68
CA LEU A 132 1.34 16.02 13.35
C LEU A 132 0.92 14.86 12.43
N ALA A 133 0.48 15.19 11.21
CA ALA A 133 0.16 14.20 10.19
C ALA A 133 1.23 14.20 9.10
N VAL A 134 1.92 13.07 8.95
CA VAL A 134 3.03 12.88 8.01
C VAL A 134 2.70 11.73 7.09
N ARG A 135 2.89 11.91 5.78
CA ARG A 135 2.79 10.85 4.79
C ARG A 135 4.17 10.56 4.23
N TYR A 136 4.59 9.30 4.21
CA TYR A 136 5.82 8.91 3.52
C TYR A 136 5.51 8.49 2.08
N LYS A 137 6.34 8.91 1.13
CA LYS A 137 6.22 8.55 -0.30
C LYS A 137 7.56 8.10 -0.88
N PHE A 138 7.48 7.41 -2.00
CA PHE A 138 8.62 6.93 -2.77
C PHE A 138 8.46 7.37 -4.23
N ASP A 139 9.22 8.39 -4.65
CA ASP A 139 9.17 8.87 -6.03
C ASP A 139 10.00 7.94 -6.94
N LEU A 140 9.41 7.51 -8.05
CA LEU A 140 10.05 6.67 -9.04
C LEU A 140 10.70 7.52 -10.14
N SER A 141 12.00 7.33 -10.35
CA SER A 141 12.75 7.97 -11.44
C SER A 141 13.69 6.98 -12.14
N TYR A 142 14.25 7.39 -13.27
CA TYR A 142 15.18 6.60 -14.08
C TYR A 142 16.42 7.41 -14.50
N PRO A 143 17.22 7.93 -13.56
CA PRO A 143 18.50 8.55 -13.90
C PRO A 143 19.40 7.51 -14.59
N ASP A 144 19.96 7.88 -15.74
CA ASP A 144 20.83 7.01 -16.55
C ASP A 144 20.22 5.63 -16.90
N ASP A 145 18.90 5.59 -17.14
CA ASP A 145 18.11 4.37 -17.39
C ASP A 145 18.09 3.36 -16.21
N VAL A 146 18.45 3.80 -15.00
CA VAL A 146 18.44 2.99 -13.77
C VAL A 146 17.26 3.37 -12.88
N ARG A 147 16.36 2.40 -12.63
CA ARG A 147 15.25 2.56 -11.69
C ARG A 147 15.77 3.00 -10.32
N THR A 148 15.35 4.19 -9.88
CA THR A 148 15.73 4.79 -8.60
C THR A 148 14.49 5.23 -7.85
N LEU A 149 14.36 4.81 -6.60
CA LEU A 149 13.33 5.25 -5.68
C LEU A 149 13.91 6.30 -4.74
N THR A 150 13.29 7.47 -4.68
CA THR A 150 13.67 8.54 -3.77
C THR A 150 12.61 8.67 -2.68
N PRO A 151 12.91 8.30 -1.42
CA PRO A 151 12.00 8.50 -0.32
C PRO A 151 11.86 10.00 -0.01
N ARG A 152 10.66 10.41 0.40
CA ARG A 152 10.41 11.75 0.95
C ARG A 152 9.21 11.76 1.89
N LEU A 153 9.15 12.78 2.74
CA LEU A 153 7.97 13.11 3.52
C LEU A 153 7.08 14.11 2.78
N GLU A 154 5.78 13.95 2.95
CA GLU A 154 4.73 14.86 2.52
C GLU A 154 3.84 15.18 3.72
N TYR A 155 3.38 16.42 3.79
CA TYR A 155 2.55 16.91 4.88
C TYR A 155 1.15 17.20 4.33
N PRO A 156 0.25 16.20 4.27
CA PRO A 156 -1.05 16.33 3.60
C PRO A 156 -2.00 17.32 4.28
N LEU A 157 -1.67 17.73 5.51
CA LEU A 157 -2.40 18.71 6.33
C LEU A 157 -1.51 19.92 6.68
N GLY A 158 -0.45 20.16 5.90
CA GLY A 158 0.55 21.18 6.21
C GLY A 158 1.56 20.74 7.28
N GLU A 159 2.66 21.49 7.38
CA GLU A 159 3.73 21.24 8.35
C GLU A 159 3.39 21.70 9.77
N GLU A 160 2.33 22.52 9.91
CA GLU A 160 1.88 23.01 11.21
C GLU A 160 1.22 21.91 12.05
N LEU A 161 1.37 22.02 13.37
CA LEU A 161 0.76 21.10 14.32
C LEU A 161 -0.74 21.37 14.46
N LEU A 162 -1.51 20.29 14.38
CA LEU A 162 -2.96 20.31 14.57
C LEU A 162 -3.26 20.29 16.07
N LEU A 163 -3.91 21.33 16.58
CA LEU A 163 -4.28 21.43 18.00
C LEU A 163 -5.59 20.68 18.28
N LEU A 164 -5.51 19.57 19.01
CA LEU A 164 -6.69 18.77 19.37
C LEU A 164 -7.26 19.18 20.73
N ASP A 165 -6.41 19.45 21.73
CA ASP A 165 -6.82 19.84 23.07
C ASP A 165 -6.17 21.16 23.52
N GLU A 166 -7.00 22.16 23.81
CA GLU A 166 -6.57 23.48 24.33
C GLU A 166 -6.07 23.43 25.78
N SER A 167 -6.42 22.38 26.52
CA SER A 167 -5.92 22.19 27.89
C SER A 167 -4.54 21.52 27.94
N GLU A 168 -3.90 21.38 26.78
CA GLU A 168 -2.55 20.81 26.59
C GLU A 168 -2.37 19.44 27.26
N GLN A 169 -3.44 18.63 27.33
CA GLN A 169 -3.36 17.30 27.90
C GLN A 169 -2.72 16.32 26.91
N VAL A 170 -1.97 15.37 27.46
CA VAL A 170 -1.34 14.29 26.69
C VAL A 170 -2.37 13.51 25.87
N LEU A 171 -2.10 13.33 24.58
CA LEU A 171 -2.92 12.50 23.69
C LEU A 171 -2.52 11.03 23.83
N THR A 172 -3.33 10.25 24.52
CA THR A 172 -3.07 8.83 24.85
C THR A 172 -3.44 7.87 23.73
N GLN A 173 -4.45 8.19 22.93
CA GLN A 173 -4.77 7.52 21.67
C GLN A 173 -5.12 8.59 20.65
N ILE A 174 -4.87 8.32 19.38
CA ILE A 174 -5.23 9.19 18.27
C ILE A 174 -5.71 8.36 17.09
N VAL A 175 -6.66 8.88 16.33
CA VAL A 175 -7.11 8.35 15.05
C VAL A 175 -7.34 9.49 14.08
N VAL A 176 -7.14 9.21 12.79
CA VAL A 176 -7.32 10.17 11.71
C VAL A 176 -8.14 9.54 10.59
N GLN A 177 -8.95 10.36 9.95
CA GLN A 177 -9.57 10.08 8.67
C GLN A 177 -9.35 11.28 7.77
N LEU A 178 -8.65 11.05 6.65
CA LEU A 178 -8.39 12.07 5.64
C LEU A 178 -9.38 11.89 4.48
N ASN A 179 -9.91 12.99 3.95
CA ASN A 179 -10.67 13.04 2.70
C ASN A 179 -10.13 14.14 1.79
N GLU A 180 -10.80 14.42 0.67
CA GLU A 180 -10.35 15.43 -0.29
C GLU A 180 -10.42 16.86 0.26
N ASP A 181 -11.37 17.14 1.15
CA ASP A 181 -11.64 18.48 1.68
C ASP A 181 -10.89 18.79 2.98
N GLY A 182 -10.35 17.77 3.66
CA GLY A 182 -9.73 17.94 4.98
C GLY A 182 -9.54 16.65 5.76
N ALA A 183 -9.43 16.76 7.08
CA ALA A 183 -9.27 15.64 7.99
C ALA A 183 -10.15 15.75 9.23
N GLY A 184 -10.72 14.61 9.63
CA GLY A 184 -11.27 14.40 10.96
C GLY A 184 -10.23 13.70 11.84
N LEU A 185 -9.98 14.24 13.03
CA LEU A 185 -9.16 13.60 14.05
C LEU A 185 -9.98 13.38 15.32
N ALA A 186 -9.66 12.31 16.04
CA ALA A 186 -10.18 12.08 17.37
C ALA A 186 -9.08 11.51 18.26
N ALA A 187 -9.03 11.94 19.51
CA ALA A 187 -8.03 11.52 20.47
C ALA A 187 -8.61 11.42 21.87
N THR A 188 -7.96 10.59 22.70
CA THR A 188 -8.23 10.54 24.14
C THR A 188 -7.15 11.25 24.91
N THR A 189 -7.55 12.12 25.82
CA THR A 189 -6.64 12.90 26.65
C THR A 189 -6.30 12.18 27.97
N GLY A 190 -5.22 12.58 28.62
CA GLY A 190 -4.80 12.06 29.92
C GLY A 190 -5.83 12.24 31.05
N ASP A 191 -6.71 13.24 30.93
CA ASP A 191 -7.81 13.51 31.86
C ASP A 191 -9.13 12.81 31.48
N LYS A 192 -9.07 11.80 30.59
CA LYS A 192 -10.20 10.95 30.17
C LYS A 192 -11.29 11.69 29.40
N ARG A 193 -10.92 12.71 28.62
CA ARG A 193 -11.81 13.29 27.61
C ARG A 193 -11.56 12.64 26.26
N LEU A 194 -12.62 12.52 25.46
CA LEU A 194 -12.55 12.32 24.03
C LEU A 194 -12.61 13.71 23.38
N VAL A 195 -11.57 14.09 22.67
CA VAL A 195 -11.54 15.30 21.85
C VAL A 195 -11.63 14.90 20.39
N SER A 196 -12.43 15.60 19.60
CA SER A 196 -12.51 15.42 18.16
C SER A 196 -12.48 16.77 17.48
N VAL A 197 -11.73 16.85 16.38
CA VAL A 197 -11.55 18.04 15.58
C VAL A 197 -11.74 17.71 14.12
N ARG A 198 -12.25 18.67 13.36
CA ARG A 198 -12.26 18.62 11.90
C ARG A 198 -11.51 19.83 11.37
N TYR A 199 -10.51 19.56 10.54
CA TYR A 199 -9.73 20.55 9.82
C TYR A 199 -10.12 20.52 8.35
N LEU A 200 -10.30 21.70 7.77
CA LEU A 200 -10.37 21.87 6.32
C LEU A 200 -8.96 22.08 5.78
N ARG A 201 -8.70 21.50 4.62
CA ARG A 201 -7.43 21.64 3.92
C ARG A 201 -7.56 22.71 2.85
N GLU A 202 -6.67 23.69 2.88
CA GLU A 202 -6.54 24.71 1.86
C GLU A 202 -5.19 24.57 1.16
N GLU A 203 -5.20 24.67 -0.17
CA GLU A 203 -3.99 24.62 -0.99
C GLU A 203 -3.86 25.93 -1.76
N SER A 204 -2.71 26.60 -1.60
CA SER A 204 -2.43 27.86 -2.28
C SER A 204 -2.16 27.62 -3.77
N PHE A 205 -2.96 28.24 -4.65
CA PHE A 205 -2.76 28.17 -6.10
C PHE A 205 -1.43 28.76 -6.60
N ILE A 206 -0.75 29.56 -5.78
CA ILE A 206 0.50 30.25 -6.16
C ILE A 206 1.71 29.49 -5.62
N SER A 207 1.68 29.10 -4.35
CA SER A 207 2.82 28.47 -3.67
C SER A 207 2.73 26.95 -3.59
N GLU A 208 1.59 26.34 -3.94
CA GLU A 208 1.28 24.92 -3.70
C GLU A 208 1.40 24.50 -2.22
N GLU A 209 1.44 25.49 -1.32
CA GLU A 209 1.52 25.28 0.12
C GLU A 209 0.16 24.83 0.65
N VAL A 210 0.19 23.79 1.48
CA VAL A 210 -1.00 23.25 2.13
C VAL A 210 -1.07 23.80 3.54
N THR A 211 -2.20 24.43 3.86
CA THR A 211 -2.54 24.90 5.21
C THR A 211 -3.84 24.26 5.67
N THR A 212 -4.11 24.32 6.98
CA THR A 212 -5.37 23.82 7.52
C THR A 212 -6.08 24.86 8.37
N GLU A 213 -7.40 24.90 8.25
CA GLU A 213 -8.27 25.72 9.10
C GLU A 213 -9.15 24.83 9.98
N LEU A 214 -9.27 25.16 11.27
CA LEU A 214 -10.15 24.43 12.19
C LEU A 214 -11.62 24.74 11.86
N GLU A 215 -12.37 23.74 11.41
CA GLU A 215 -13.80 23.87 11.13
C GLU A 215 -14.64 23.67 12.38
N SER A 216 -14.33 22.63 13.17
CA SER A 216 -15.06 22.32 14.39
C SER A 216 -14.23 21.53 15.38
N ARG A 217 -14.56 21.71 16.66
CA ARG A 217 -14.04 20.90 17.77
C ARG A 217 -15.20 20.48 18.68
N SER A 218 -15.12 19.26 19.19
CA SER A 218 -16.03 18.71 20.19
C SER A 218 -15.22 17.99 21.26
N GLU A 219 -15.69 18.04 22.50
CA GLU A 219 -15.10 17.32 23.63
C GLU A 219 -16.17 16.65 24.46
N LEU A 220 -15.85 15.46 24.98
CA LEU A 220 -16.75 14.68 25.82
C LEU A 220 -15.94 14.01 26.95
N ALA A 221 -16.28 14.30 28.20
CA ALA A 221 -15.65 13.69 29.36
C ALA A 221 -16.24 12.32 29.69
N PHE A 222 -15.40 11.38 30.11
CA PHE A 222 -15.80 10.05 30.53
C PHE A 222 -15.34 9.76 31.97
N GLU A 223 -16.16 9.03 32.73
CA GLU A 223 -15.80 8.60 34.10
C GLU A 223 -14.71 7.51 34.11
N SER A 224 -14.67 6.70 33.04
CA SER A 224 -13.75 5.58 32.86
C SER A 224 -12.79 5.81 31.70
N SER A 225 -11.70 5.03 31.66
CA SER A 225 -10.74 5.09 30.55
C SER A 225 -11.37 4.57 29.26
N ILE A 226 -11.17 5.29 28.17
CA ILE A 226 -11.53 4.84 26.83
C ILE A 226 -10.51 3.80 26.37
N ASN A 227 -10.99 2.65 25.90
CA ASN A 227 -10.14 1.54 25.49
C ASN A 227 -9.66 1.67 24.04
N SER A 228 -10.51 2.19 23.15
CA SER A 228 -10.22 2.33 21.73
C SER A 228 -11.13 3.37 21.08
N ILE A 229 -10.62 4.01 20.05
CA ILE A 229 -11.36 4.95 19.18
C ILE A 229 -11.19 4.47 17.75
N THR A 230 -12.21 4.66 16.92
CA THR A 230 -12.13 4.43 15.48
C THR A 230 -13.00 5.47 14.78
N LEU A 231 -12.47 6.04 13.70
CA LEU A 231 -13.22 6.86 12.75
C LEU A 231 -13.52 5.99 11.52
N THR A 232 -14.75 6.06 11.01
CA THR A 232 -15.24 5.27 9.88
C THR A 232 -15.80 6.18 8.82
#